data_AF-A0A078JDB0-F1
#
_entry.id   AF-A0A078JDB0-F1
#
_cell.length_a   1.000
_cell.length_b   1.000
_cell.length_c   1.000
_cell.angle_alpha   90.00
_cell.angle_beta   90.00
_cell.angle_gamma   90.00
#
_symmetry.space_group_name_H-M   'P 1'
#
loop_
_entity.id
_entity.type
_entity.pdbx_description
1 polymer ?
#
loop_
_entity_poly.entity_id
_entity_poly.type
_entity_poly.pdbx_seq_one_letter_code
_entity_poly.pdbx_strand_id
1 'polypeptide(L)'
;MWSQNPSFRFLYVYPKGCELADDHLSVFLRIAKPKSLPIGWKRNVSVYFIVLNHRNIEHCRSNILQGTFEAEHPGWGYEKLFPLSELKEEGFMGKDSLIIEVYINVIEAVDGDSEDVSEKETVDINGFQVSASHVDLVKKIFAEHPDIALGFKPKNQVVKRAYTTRNIGINSTR
;
A
#
# COMPACT_ATOMS: atom_id res chain seq x y z
N MET A 1 18.36 -3.57 9.14
CA MET A 1 16.96 -3.22 9.44
C MET A 1 16.48 -2.16 8.45
N TRP A 2 16.00 -2.56 7.27
CA TRP A 2 15.57 -1.65 6.18
C TRP A 2 14.27 -2.20 5.54
N SER A 3 13.19 -2.35 6.31
CA SER A 3 11.97 -2.99 5.78
C SER A 3 10.64 -2.41 6.25
N GLN A 4 10.58 -1.17 6.72
CA GLN A 4 9.32 -0.54 7.11
C GLN A 4 9.21 0.90 6.58
N ASN A 5 9.70 1.16 5.36
CA ASN A 5 9.42 2.44 4.70
C ASN A 5 8.16 2.28 3.83
N PRO A 6 7.08 3.02 4.11
CA PRO A 6 5.88 2.99 3.28
C PRO A 6 6.23 3.39 1.85
N SER A 7 5.49 2.81 0.91
CA SER A 7 5.74 2.81 -0.52
C SER A 7 5.55 4.18 -1.19
N PHE A 8 6.43 5.15 -0.89
CA PHE A 8 6.64 6.30 -1.78
C PHE A 8 7.21 5.76 -3.09
N ARG A 9 6.36 5.62 -4.13
CA ARG A 9 6.79 5.01 -5.40
C ARG A 9 6.61 5.91 -6.60
N PHE A 10 5.84 6.99 -6.47
CA PHE A 10 5.51 7.84 -7.60
C PHE A 10 5.93 9.28 -7.33
N LEU A 11 6.80 9.77 -8.21
CA LEU A 11 7.11 11.17 -8.36
C LEU A 11 6.40 11.65 -9.62
N TYR A 12 5.43 12.53 -9.47
CA TYR A 12 4.76 13.20 -10.57
C TYR A 12 5.47 14.50 -10.85
N VAL A 13 6.04 14.62 -12.04
CA VAL A 13 6.76 15.81 -12.48
C VAL A 13 5.99 16.41 -13.65
N TYR A 14 5.69 17.70 -13.55
CA TYR A 14 5.10 18.50 -14.61
C TYR A 14 6.14 19.54 -15.03
N PRO A 15 6.99 19.26 -16.03
CA PRO A 15 8.09 20.13 -16.41
C PRO A 15 7.68 21.51 -16.94
N LYS A 16 6.40 21.68 -17.27
CA LYS A 16 5.81 22.94 -17.73
C LYS A 16 4.62 23.35 -16.84
N GLY A 17 4.60 22.85 -15.62
CA GLY A 17 3.56 23.19 -14.66
C GLY A 17 2.29 22.36 -14.74
N CYS A 18 1.48 22.47 -13.70
CA CYS A 18 0.07 22.09 -13.70
C CYS A 18 -0.81 23.24 -14.23
N GLU A 19 -2.11 23.01 -14.39
CA GLU A 19 -3.05 23.98 -15.00
C GLU A 19 -3.04 25.38 -14.35
N LEU A 20 -2.67 25.49 -13.07
CA LEU A 20 -2.64 26.76 -12.33
C LEU A 20 -1.23 27.37 -12.20
N ALA A 21 -0.21 26.72 -12.80
CA ALA A 21 1.20 27.05 -12.62
C ALA A 21 2.04 26.74 -13.87
N ASP A 22 1.52 27.06 -15.06
CA ASP A 22 2.12 26.74 -16.37
C ASP A 22 3.48 27.42 -16.67
N ASP A 23 3.88 28.34 -15.80
CA ASP A 23 5.16 29.04 -15.79
C ASP A 23 6.18 28.48 -14.79
N HIS A 24 5.84 27.41 -14.05
CA HIS A 24 6.70 26.77 -13.06
C HIS A 24 6.87 25.28 -13.30
N LEU A 25 7.95 24.69 -12.79
CA LEU A 25 8.06 23.27 -12.55
C LEU A 25 7.14 22.88 -11.39
N SER A 26 6.26 21.89 -11.58
CA SER A 26 5.47 21.31 -10.50
C SER A 26 5.92 19.87 -10.20
N VAL A 27 6.00 19.52 -8.92
CA VAL A 27 6.48 18.19 -8.49
C VAL A 27 5.66 17.71 -7.31
N PHE A 28 5.18 16.47 -7.37
CA PHE A 28 4.40 15.84 -6.30
C PHE A 28 4.88 14.43 -6.00
N LEU A 29 5.09 14.16 -4.72
CA LEU A 29 5.31 12.82 -4.18
C LEU A 29 3.97 12.17 -3.87
N ARG A 30 3.77 10.91 -4.25
CA ARG A 30 2.53 10.18 -3.99
C ARG A 30 2.78 8.77 -3.45
N ILE A 31 1.96 8.35 -2.49
CA ILE A 31 1.93 6.98 -1.99
C ILE A 31 1.25 6.06 -3.00
N ALA A 32 1.83 4.88 -3.20
CA ALA A 32 1.26 3.85 -4.06
C ALA A 32 0.09 3.15 -3.37
N LYS A 33 -1.04 3.03 -4.10
CA LYS A 33 -2.24 2.29 -3.67
C LYS A 33 -2.69 2.68 -2.25
N PRO A 34 -2.97 3.97 -1.98
CA PRO A 34 -3.34 4.44 -0.64
C PRO A 34 -4.59 3.73 -0.07
N LYS A 35 -5.52 3.30 -0.93
CA LYS A 35 -6.73 2.57 -0.55
C LYS A 35 -6.50 1.11 -0.17
N SER A 36 -5.32 0.55 -0.42
CA SER A 36 -4.98 -0.82 0.02
C SER A 36 -4.25 -0.85 1.35
N LEU A 37 -3.99 0.31 1.96
CA LEU A 37 -3.39 0.40 3.29
C LEU A 37 -4.49 0.34 4.36
N PRO A 38 -4.18 -0.09 5.60
CA PRO A 38 -5.18 -0.28 6.65
C PRO A 38 -5.90 1.02 7.02
N ILE A 39 -7.16 0.94 7.44
CA ILE A 39 -7.96 2.14 7.74
C ILE A 39 -7.27 2.94 8.86
N GLY A 40 -7.20 4.26 8.69
CA GLY A 40 -6.56 5.16 9.66
C GLY A 40 -5.03 5.23 9.54
N TRP A 41 -4.42 4.62 8.51
CA TRP A 41 -2.99 4.77 8.26
C TRP A 41 -2.60 6.24 8.03
N LYS A 42 -1.46 6.66 8.59
CA LYS A 42 -0.88 7.98 8.40
C LYS A 42 0.63 7.93 8.29
N ARG A 43 1.21 8.81 7.47
CA ARG A 43 2.67 9.05 7.41
C ARG A 43 2.94 10.54 7.46
N ASN A 44 3.43 11.01 8.59
CA ASN A 44 3.91 12.38 8.73
C ASN A 44 5.36 12.44 8.25
N VAL A 45 5.63 13.29 7.27
CA VAL A 45 6.97 13.42 6.69
C VAL A 45 7.37 14.87 6.55
N SER A 46 8.68 15.10 6.57
CA SER A 46 9.29 16.27 5.94
C SER A 46 9.92 15.86 4.62
N VAL A 47 9.66 16.63 3.57
CA VAL A 47 10.18 16.41 2.22
C VAL A 47 10.76 17.69 1.66
N TYR A 48 11.86 17.60 0.93
CA TYR A 48 12.34 18.68 0.08
C TYR A 48 12.90 18.12 -1.22
N PHE A 49 12.96 18.99 -2.22
CA PHE A 49 13.39 18.66 -3.56
C PHE A 49 14.65 19.45 -3.90
N ILE A 50 15.58 18.79 -4.59
CA ILE A 50 16.75 19.42 -5.18
C ILE A 50 16.68 19.20 -6.68
N VAL A 51 16.86 20.28 -7.44
CA VAL A 51 17.02 20.18 -8.89
C VAL A 51 18.50 20.29 -9.22
N LEU A 52 19.00 19.27 -9.92
CA LEU A 52 20.38 19.20 -10.38
C LEU A 52 20.46 19.51 -11.87
N ASN A 53 21.57 20.13 -12.27
CA ASN A 53 21.90 20.27 -13.68
C ASN A 53 22.49 18.96 -14.27
N HIS A 54 22.82 18.97 -15.56
CA HIS A 54 23.38 17.81 -16.28
C HIS A 54 24.73 17.30 -15.73
N ARG A 55 25.40 18.04 -14.84
CA ARG A 55 26.66 17.66 -14.17
C ARG A 55 26.44 17.17 -12.73
N ASN A 56 25.19 16.96 -12.32
CA ASN A 56 24.79 16.63 -10.94
C ASN A 56 25.18 17.71 -9.92
N ILE A 57 25.25 18.98 -10.36
CA ILE A 57 25.46 20.11 -9.45
C ILE A 57 24.09 20.68 -9.08
N GLU A 58 23.87 20.89 -7.79
CA GLU A 58 22.68 21.55 -7.25
C GLU A 58 22.54 22.95 -7.82
N HIS A 59 21.41 23.20 -8.48
CA HIS A 59 21.06 24.51 -9.01
C HIS A 59 20.08 25.21 -8.09
N CYS A 60 19.07 24.48 -7.61
CA CYS A 60 18.10 25.01 -6.68
C CYS A 60 17.54 23.94 -5.75
N ARG A 61 17.10 24.39 -4.58
CA ARG A 61 16.57 23.57 -3.50
C ARG A 61 15.30 24.19 -2.95
N SER A 62 14.27 23.36 -2.78
CA SER A 62 13.01 23.82 -2.22
C SER A 62 13.13 24.07 -0.72
N ASN A 63 12.19 24.85 -0.19
CA ASN A 63 11.93 24.80 1.24
C ASN A 63 11.49 23.38 1.66
N ILE A 64 11.55 23.12 2.96
CA ILE A 64 11.03 21.85 3.50
C ILE A 64 9.51 21.93 3.56
N LEU A 65 8.85 20.99 2.90
CA LEU A 65 7.42 20.75 3.01
C LEU A 65 7.19 19.72 4.12
N GLN A 66 6.30 20.01 5.05
CA GLN A 66 5.77 19.01 5.96
C GLN A 66 4.37 18.61 5.50
N GLY A 67 4.10 17.32 5.49
CA GLY A 67 2.84 16.78 5.01
C GLY A 67 2.51 15.45 5.66
N THR A 68 1.21 15.23 5.86
CA THR A 68 0.69 13.96 6.37
C THR A 68 0.02 13.22 5.22
N PHE A 69 0.61 12.12 4.79
CA PHE A 69 -0.03 11.23 3.83
C PHE A 69 -1.07 10.36 4.53
N GLU A 70 -2.25 10.29 3.94
CA GLU A 70 -3.38 9.45 4.36
C GLU A 70 -4.20 9.02 3.14
N ALA A 71 -5.25 8.21 3.33
CA ALA A 71 -6.00 7.61 2.24
C ALA A 71 -6.63 8.67 1.30
N GLU A 72 -7.15 9.74 1.89
CA GLU A 72 -7.82 10.86 1.27
C GLU A 72 -6.83 11.85 0.65
N HIS A 73 -5.67 12.03 1.29
CA HIS A 73 -4.60 12.93 0.85
C HIS A 73 -3.29 12.14 0.59
N PRO A 74 -3.24 11.36 -0.49
CA PRO A 74 -2.12 10.45 -0.73
C PRO A 74 -0.93 11.12 -1.42
N GLY A 75 -0.97 12.43 -1.65
CA GLY A 75 0.05 13.16 -2.41
C GLY A 75 0.34 14.54 -1.85
N TRP A 76 1.62 14.89 -1.80
CA TRP A 76 2.13 16.18 -1.33
C TRP A 76 3.24 16.67 -2.25
N GLY A 77 3.33 17.97 -2.46
CA GLY A 77 4.31 18.55 -3.37
C GLY A 77 4.13 20.06 -3.54
N TYR A 78 4.75 20.58 -4.59
CA TYR A 78 4.71 21.97 -4.96
C TYR A 78 4.09 22.13 -6.34
N GLU A 79 3.01 22.91 -6.41
CA GLU A 79 2.47 23.41 -7.68
C GLU A 79 3.46 24.36 -8.36
N LYS A 80 4.13 25.21 -7.59
CA LYS A 80 5.13 26.16 -8.07
C LYS A 80 6.46 25.90 -7.37
N LEU A 81 7.18 24.86 -7.80
CA LEU A 81 8.47 24.51 -7.21
C LEU A 81 9.54 25.54 -7.61
N PHE A 82 9.72 25.76 -8.91
CA PHE A 82 10.66 26.73 -9.46
C PHE A 82 10.13 27.34 -10.75
N PRO A 83 10.31 28.65 -11.00
CA PRO A 83 9.98 29.28 -12.27
C PRO A 83 10.76 28.63 -13.42
N LEU A 84 10.11 28.41 -14.57
CA LEU A 84 10.78 27.85 -15.74
C LEU A 84 11.85 28.80 -16.30
N SER A 85 11.75 30.09 -16.04
CA SER A 85 12.78 31.07 -16.40
C SER A 85 14.11 30.78 -15.69
N GLU A 86 14.08 30.34 -14.44
CA GLU A 86 15.29 30.02 -13.64
C GLU A 86 15.93 28.69 -14.08
N LEU A 87 15.15 27.81 -14.72
CA LEU A 87 15.63 26.55 -15.29
C LEU A 87 16.14 26.70 -16.73
N LYS A 88 15.86 27.83 -17.39
CA LYS A 88 16.24 28.10 -18.79
C LYS A 88 17.59 28.79 -18.94
N GLU A 89 18.34 29.01 -17.86
CA GLU A 89 19.68 29.57 -17.95
C GLU A 89 20.56 28.72 -18.89
N GLU A 90 21.29 29.39 -19.80
CA GLU A 90 22.11 28.72 -20.81
C GLU A 90 23.08 27.72 -20.17
N GLY A 91 22.92 26.43 -20.50
CA GLY A 91 23.76 25.35 -20.01
C GLY A 91 23.18 24.50 -18.87
N PHE A 92 22.04 24.88 -18.29
CA PHE A 92 21.36 24.08 -17.27
C PHE A 92 20.69 22.83 -17.86
N MET A 93 19.79 23.06 -18.82
CA MET A 93 19.21 21.99 -19.64
C MET A 93 20.23 21.64 -20.71
N GLY A 94 20.99 20.56 -20.48
CA GLY A 94 21.76 19.91 -21.53
C GLY A 94 20.83 19.26 -22.56
N LYS A 95 21.00 17.96 -22.79
CA LYS A 95 20.24 17.15 -23.77
C LYS A 95 18.77 16.91 -23.35
N ASP A 96 18.02 17.98 -23.04
CA ASP A 96 16.62 17.98 -22.59
C ASP A 96 16.32 17.18 -21.31
N SER A 97 17.32 16.94 -20.46
CA SER A 97 17.17 16.16 -19.23
C SER A 97 17.19 17.04 -17.97
N LEU A 98 16.23 16.82 -17.07
CA LEU A 98 16.15 17.41 -15.75
C LEU A 98 16.31 16.31 -14.70
N ILE A 99 17.20 16.51 -13.71
CA ILE A 99 17.38 15.57 -12.61
C ILE A 99 16.79 16.19 -11.35
N ILE A 100 15.91 15.46 -10.67
CA ILE A 100 15.26 15.89 -9.44
C ILE A 100 15.56 14.85 -8.37
N GLU A 101 16.26 15.26 -7.32
CA GLU A 101 16.42 14.46 -6.11
C GLU A 101 15.32 14.79 -5.11
N VAL A 102 14.85 13.76 -4.41
CA VAL A 102 13.79 13.87 -3.41
C VAL A 102 14.31 13.32 -2.10
N TYR A 103 14.30 14.17 -1.07
CA TYR A 103 14.71 13.79 0.26
C TYR A 103 13.48 13.70 1.15
N ILE A 104 13.22 12.52 1.69
CA ILE A 104 12.04 12.22 2.49
C ILE A 104 12.52 11.76 3.86
N ASN A 105 12.06 12.44 4.90
CA ASN A 105 12.26 12.04 6.28
C ASN A 105 10.90 11.72 6.91
N VAL A 106 10.71 10.46 7.30
CA VAL A 106 9.50 10.02 7.99
C VAL A 106 9.61 10.40 9.46
N ILE A 107 8.76 11.33 9.88
CA ILE A 107 8.70 11.85 11.26
C ILE A 107 7.88 10.87 12.11
N GLU A 108 6.74 10.42 11.60
CA GLU A 108 5.83 9.52 12.29
C GLU A 108 5.12 8.59 11.29
N ALA A 109 4.92 7.34 11.69
CA ALA A 109 4.18 6.36 10.91
C ALA A 109 3.17 5.62 11.79
N VAL A 110 1.90 5.69 11.39
CA VAL A 110 0.79 4.95 11.99
C VAL A 110 0.26 3.98 10.94
N ASP A 111 0.36 2.68 11.19
CA ASP A 111 -0.06 1.66 10.21
C ASP A 111 -1.58 1.56 10.05
N GLY A 112 -2.35 2.22 10.93
CA GLY A 112 -3.79 2.13 10.99
C GLY A 112 -4.23 0.84 11.66
N ASP A 113 -5.53 0.72 11.89
CA ASP A 113 -6.09 -0.55 12.30
C ASP A 113 -6.06 -1.45 11.06
N SER A 114 -5.18 -2.46 11.07
CA SER A 114 -5.54 -3.67 10.35
C SER A 114 -6.91 -4.02 10.88
N GLU A 115 -7.89 -4.15 9.99
CA GLU A 115 -9.08 -4.92 10.31
C GLU A 115 -8.54 -6.31 10.63
N ASP A 116 -8.12 -6.50 11.89
CA ASP A 116 -7.91 -7.81 12.46
C ASP A 116 -9.26 -8.43 12.22
N VAL A 117 -9.25 -9.42 11.34
CA VAL A 117 -10.45 -10.06 10.90
C VAL A 117 -10.96 -10.79 12.14
N SER A 118 -11.70 -10.06 12.98
CA SER A 118 -12.52 -10.54 14.08
C SER A 118 -13.03 -11.88 13.61
N GLU A 119 -12.57 -12.94 14.29
CA GLU A 119 -12.71 -14.33 13.91
C GLU A 119 -13.99 -14.51 13.09
N LYS A 120 -13.85 -14.42 11.75
CA LYS A 120 -15.03 -14.43 10.87
C LYS A 120 -15.75 -15.71 11.19
N GLU A 121 -16.97 -15.63 11.71
CA GLU A 121 -17.78 -16.80 12.06
C GLU A 121 -17.63 -17.83 10.94
N THR A 122 -16.97 -18.94 11.27
CA THR A 122 -16.73 -20.02 10.33
C THR A 122 -17.86 -21.02 10.50
N VAL A 123 -18.39 -21.47 9.37
CA VAL A 123 -19.40 -22.52 9.31
C VAL A 123 -18.69 -23.78 8.84
N ASP A 124 -18.88 -24.90 9.54
CA ASP A 124 -18.42 -26.19 9.05
C ASP A 124 -19.32 -26.64 7.88
N ILE A 125 -18.71 -26.85 6.71
CA ILE A 125 -19.36 -27.44 5.54
C ILE A 125 -18.60 -28.71 5.21
N ASN A 126 -19.19 -29.87 5.47
CA ASN A 126 -18.60 -31.19 5.17
C ASN A 126 -17.19 -31.39 5.76
N GLY A 127 -16.90 -30.84 6.95
CA GLY A 127 -15.57 -30.92 7.55
C GLY A 127 -14.57 -29.86 7.05
N PHE A 128 -15.06 -28.77 6.47
CA PHE A 128 -14.27 -27.59 6.14
C PHE A 128 -14.79 -26.38 6.90
N GLN A 129 -13.93 -25.68 7.63
CA GLN A 129 -14.26 -24.37 8.20
C GLN A 129 -14.26 -23.32 7.09
N VAL A 130 -15.44 -22.79 6.78
CA VAL A 130 -15.66 -21.83 5.69
C VAL A 130 -16.20 -20.54 6.29
N SER A 131 -15.60 -19.40 5.95
CA SER A 131 -16.13 -18.10 6.35
C SER A 131 -17.56 -17.91 5.84
N ALA A 132 -18.45 -17.36 6.68
CA ALA A 132 -19.84 -17.09 6.34
C ALA A 132 -20.04 -16.42 4.97
N SER A 133 -19.14 -15.49 4.58
CA SER A 133 -19.21 -14.78 3.28
C SER A 133 -19.00 -15.67 2.05
N HIS A 134 -18.52 -16.89 2.22
CA HIS A 134 -18.18 -17.82 1.13
C HIS A 134 -19.00 -19.12 1.16
N VAL A 135 -19.94 -19.26 2.09
CA VAL A 135 -20.73 -20.49 2.29
C VAL A 135 -21.49 -20.88 1.02
N ASP A 136 -22.18 -19.94 0.39
CA ASP A 136 -23.00 -20.23 -0.80
C ASP A 136 -22.16 -20.63 -2.00
N LEU A 137 -20.99 -20.02 -2.16
CA LEU A 137 -20.04 -20.36 -3.20
C LEU A 137 -19.51 -21.78 -3.01
N VAL A 138 -19.12 -22.15 -1.79
CA VAL A 138 -18.60 -23.48 -1.47
C VAL A 138 -19.70 -24.56 -1.63
N LYS A 139 -20.94 -24.27 -1.20
CA LYS A 139 -22.09 -25.16 -1.44
C LYS A 139 -22.32 -25.40 -2.93
N LYS A 140 -22.20 -24.34 -3.75
CA LYS A 140 -22.35 -24.45 -5.20
C LYS A 140 -21.27 -25.34 -5.82
N ILE A 141 -20.01 -25.18 -5.41
CA ILE A 141 -18.90 -26.01 -5.88
C ILE A 141 -19.14 -27.49 -5.53
N PHE A 142 -19.58 -27.80 -4.31
CA PHE A 142 -19.86 -29.19 -3.93
C PHE A 142 -21.09 -29.79 -4.64
N ALA A 143 -22.05 -28.95 -5.02
CA ALA A 143 -23.20 -29.40 -5.82
C ALA A 143 -22.81 -29.68 -7.28
N GLU A 144 -21.94 -28.86 -7.87
CA GLU A 144 -21.47 -29.02 -9.25
C GLU A 144 -20.40 -30.12 -9.37
N HIS A 145 -19.57 -30.30 -8.33
CA HIS A 145 -18.41 -31.19 -8.32
C HIS A 145 -18.30 -31.96 -6.98
N PRO A 146 -19.19 -32.94 -6.73
CA PRO A 146 -19.22 -33.69 -5.48
C PRO A 146 -17.96 -34.53 -5.22
N ASP A 147 -17.18 -34.85 -6.25
CA ASP A 147 -15.91 -35.57 -6.20
C ASP A 147 -14.77 -34.78 -5.53
N ILE A 148 -14.85 -33.44 -5.53
CA ILE A 148 -13.88 -32.56 -4.86
C ILE A 148 -13.80 -32.85 -3.36
N ALA A 149 -14.92 -33.21 -2.74
CA ALA A 149 -14.97 -33.55 -1.31
C ALA A 149 -14.44 -34.97 -1.01
N LEU A 150 -14.46 -35.89 -1.99
CA LEU A 150 -14.14 -37.31 -1.78
C LEU A 150 -12.64 -37.60 -1.66
N GLY A 151 -11.77 -36.67 -2.07
CA GLY A 151 -10.31 -36.84 -2.08
C GLY A 151 -9.54 -36.22 -0.90
N PHE A 152 -10.21 -35.47 -0.01
CA PHE A 152 -9.52 -34.69 1.01
C PHE A 152 -9.14 -35.54 2.24
N LYS A 153 -7.94 -36.12 2.22
CA LYS A 153 -7.28 -36.71 3.39
C LYS A 153 -6.16 -35.78 3.86
N PRO A 154 -6.37 -34.91 4.86
CA PRO A 154 -5.35 -33.96 5.29
C PRO A 154 -4.12 -34.71 5.85
N LYS A 155 -2.97 -34.54 5.19
CA LYS A 155 -1.68 -35.13 5.59
C LYS A 155 -0.94 -34.32 6.66
N ASN A 156 -1.42 -33.12 7.00
CA ASN A 156 -0.79 -32.21 7.94
C ASN A 156 -1.27 -32.48 9.38
N GLN A 157 -0.34 -32.73 10.31
CA GLN A 157 -0.63 -33.07 11.72
C GLN A 157 -1.42 -31.98 12.47
N VAL A 158 -1.33 -30.72 12.06
CA VAL A 158 -2.07 -29.61 12.69
C VAL A 158 -3.58 -29.75 12.44
N VAL A 159 -3.99 -30.17 11.24
CA VAL A 159 -5.40 -30.35 10.86
C VAL A 159 -6.04 -31.55 11.60
N LYS A 160 -5.23 -32.54 12.00
CA LYS A 160 -5.69 -33.73 12.72
C LYS A 160 -6.15 -33.44 14.16
N ARG A 161 -5.58 -32.43 14.82
CA ARG A 161 -5.91 -32.09 16.22
C ARG A 161 -7.27 -31.40 16.35
N ALA A 162 -7.72 -30.64 15.35
CA ALA A 162 -9.00 -29.94 15.40
C ALA A 162 -10.22 -30.89 15.38
N TYR A 163 -10.10 -32.06 14.75
CA TYR A 163 -11.22 -33.00 14.56
C TYR A 163 -11.34 -34.11 15.61
N THR A 164 -10.43 -34.24 16.58
CA THR A 164 -10.49 -35.35 17.56
C THR A 164 -11.25 -35.00 18.85
N THR A 165 -11.66 -33.74 19.04
CA THR A 165 -12.31 -33.33 20.31
C THR A 165 -13.83 -33.43 20.26
N ARG A 166 -14.37 -34.65 20.08
CA ARG A 166 -15.62 -35.08 20.73
C ARG A 166 -15.88 -36.57 20.50
N ASN A 167 -15.53 -37.40 21.47
CA ASN A 167 -16.28 -38.62 21.78
C ASN A 167 -16.61 -38.55 23.27
N ILE A 168 -17.79 -38.02 23.58
CA ILE A 168 -18.41 -38.15 24.89
C ILE A 168 -18.90 -39.59 24.96
N GLY A 169 -18.32 -40.37 25.86
CA GLY A 169 -18.81 -41.71 26.16
C GLY A 169 -20.22 -41.64 26.74
N ILE A 170 -21.13 -42.45 26.19
CA ILE A 170 -22.33 -42.86 26.90
C ILE A 170 -22.37 -44.39 26.82
N ASN A 171 -21.86 -45.03 27.87
CA ASN A 171 -22.23 -46.41 28.17
C ASN A 171 -23.64 -46.36 28.76
N SER A 172 -24.64 -46.88 28.03
CA SER A 172 -25.89 -47.32 28.64
C SER A 172 -25.73 -48.80 28.98
N THR A 173 -25.80 -49.13 30.26
CA THR A 173 -25.82 -50.51 30.76
C THR A 173 -27.25 -50.83 31.18
N ARG A 174 -27.80 -51.85 30.52
CA ARG A 174 -29.05 -52.61 30.78
C ARG A 174 -30.40 -51.92 30.50
#